data_AF-A0AAU9CF48-F1
#
_entry.id   AF-A0AAU9CF48-F1
#
_cell.length_a   1.000
_cell.length_b   1.000
_cell.length_c   1.000
_cell.angle_alpha   90.00
_cell.angle_beta   90.00
_cell.angle_gamma   90.00
#
_symmetry.space_group_name_H-M   'P 1'
#
loop_
_entity.id
_entity.type
_entity.pdbx_description
1 polymer ?
#
loop_
_entity_poly.entity_id
_entity_poly.type
_entity_poly.pdbx_seq_one_letter_code
_entity_poly.pdbx_strand_id
1 'polypeptide(L)'
;MNLDPIIISVDDHLANPGVFWPVAGHIGITGYELGDHTFQLPRGIDYDIVLTNTGDGILASGLVKADVVGTCDRCLEEARFSIASEVDEYFLFELPAKEDQADDEDDVDFSLVNTENNTIDLSDAINAGIIMETPFVVLCSPDCKGLCPRCGANLNEGDCGCAAKSQAEPDPMNPFSVLAQLKEDVAQETVAEIEGQEAADEAAAETYARTMDGVQEEGDRC
;
A
#
# COMPACT_ATOMS: atom_id res chain seq x y z
N MET A 1 15.67 2.81 10.80
CA MET A 1 16.83 1.92 10.59
C MET A 1 18.06 2.59 11.20
N ASN A 2 19.04 1.84 11.74
CA ASN A 2 20.30 2.42 12.22
C ASN A 2 21.37 2.23 11.14
N LEU A 3 21.37 3.13 10.15
CA LEU A 3 22.37 3.16 9.08
C LEU A 3 23.57 3.96 9.59
N ASP A 4 24.78 3.47 9.30
CA ASP A 4 25.98 4.29 9.49
C ASP A 4 25.90 5.52 8.54
N PRO A 5 26.39 6.70 8.95
CA PRO A 5 26.36 7.91 8.11
C PRO A 5 27.06 7.71 6.76
N ILE A 6 26.42 8.13 5.67
CA ILE A 6 26.94 8.03 4.30
C ILE A 6 27.34 9.43 3.87
N ILE A 7 28.51 9.84 4.38
CA ILE A 7 29.04 11.18 4.21
C ILE A 7 29.81 11.26 2.89
N ILE A 8 29.38 12.16 2.00
CA ILE A 8 30.04 12.45 0.72
C ILE A 8 30.57 13.89 0.74
N SER A 9 31.87 14.07 0.47
CA SER A 9 32.47 15.40 0.27
C SER A 9 32.13 15.92 -1.13
N VAL A 10 31.63 17.16 -1.21
CA VAL A 10 31.22 17.83 -2.45
C VAL A 10 32.26 18.86 -2.95
N ASP A 11 33.37 19.01 -2.23
CA ASP A 11 34.39 20.07 -2.37
C ASP A 11 34.91 20.32 -3.80
N ASP A 12 35.69 19.40 -4.34
CA ASP A 12 36.40 19.64 -5.60
C ASP A 12 35.59 19.19 -6.83
N HIS A 13 34.69 18.22 -6.65
CA HIS A 13 33.97 17.58 -7.74
C HIS A 13 32.70 18.31 -8.15
N LEU A 14 32.11 19.11 -7.25
CA LEU A 14 30.86 19.83 -7.49
C LEU A 14 31.02 21.34 -7.24
N ALA A 15 32.23 21.89 -7.38
CA ALA A 15 32.52 23.29 -7.09
C ALA A 15 31.77 24.31 -7.98
N ASN A 16 31.31 23.89 -9.17
CA ASN A 16 30.66 24.80 -10.13
C ASN A 16 29.22 24.36 -10.43
N PRO A 17 28.29 25.31 -10.62
CA PRO A 17 26.92 25.01 -11.04
C PRO A 17 26.88 24.25 -12.38
N GLY A 18 25.95 23.30 -12.47
CA GLY A 18 25.76 22.44 -13.64
C GLY A 18 26.73 21.25 -13.72
N VAL A 19 27.68 21.13 -12.79
CA VAL A 19 28.52 19.92 -12.67
C VAL A 19 27.71 18.82 -11.98
N PHE A 20 27.84 17.61 -12.50
CA PHE A 20 27.24 16.41 -11.93
C PHE A 20 28.30 15.35 -11.65
N TRP A 21 28.08 14.56 -10.61
CA TRP A 21 28.97 13.50 -10.19
C TRP A 21 28.16 12.24 -9.82
N PRO A 22 28.30 11.14 -10.59
CA PRO A 22 27.69 9.87 -10.22
C PRO A 22 28.44 9.21 -9.05
N VAL A 23 27.69 8.79 -8.05
CA VAL A 23 28.15 8.08 -6.86
C VAL A 23 27.34 6.80 -6.73
N ALA A 24 28.03 5.68 -6.78
CA ALA A 24 27.44 4.36 -6.55
C ALA A 24 28.16 3.67 -5.39
N GLY A 25 27.41 2.91 -4.61
CA GLY A 25 27.96 2.23 -3.44
C GLY A 25 27.09 1.11 -2.93
N HIS A 26 27.64 0.41 -1.94
CA HIS A 26 27.02 -0.72 -1.29
C HIS A 26 27.05 -0.54 0.22
N ILE A 27 25.91 -0.74 0.89
CA ILE A 27 25.75 -0.59 2.33
C ILE A 27 25.50 -1.97 2.94
N GLY A 28 26.46 -2.44 3.73
CA GLY A 28 26.45 -3.76 4.37
C GLY A 28 25.59 -3.86 5.63
N ILE A 29 24.40 -3.26 5.63
CA ILE A 29 23.45 -3.38 6.74
C ILE A 29 22.67 -4.69 6.66
N THR A 30 22.39 -5.32 7.80
CA THR A 30 21.81 -6.66 7.85
C THR A 30 20.28 -6.68 7.93
N GLY A 31 19.65 -5.55 8.24
CA GLY A 31 18.20 -5.49 8.44
C GLY A 31 17.71 -4.18 9.06
N TYR A 32 16.39 -4.08 9.21
CA TYR A 32 15.71 -2.94 9.78
C TYR A 32 14.39 -3.33 10.44
N GLU A 33 13.90 -2.43 11.29
CA GLU A 33 12.61 -2.57 11.97
C GLU A 33 11.67 -1.48 11.46
N LEU A 34 10.41 -1.86 11.23
CA LEU A 34 9.34 -0.94 10.86
C LEU A 34 8.04 -1.42 11.52
N GLY A 35 7.55 -0.65 12.50
CA GLY A 35 6.46 -1.10 13.37
C GLY A 35 6.86 -2.35 14.15
N ASP A 36 6.03 -3.40 14.06
CA ASP A 36 6.28 -4.69 14.71
C ASP A 36 7.00 -5.70 13.77
N HIS A 37 7.38 -5.28 12.57
CA HIS A 37 8.06 -6.13 11.60
C HIS A 37 9.58 -5.96 11.66
N THR A 38 10.28 -7.10 11.68
CA THR A 38 11.73 -7.15 11.47
C THR A 38 12.02 -7.66 10.07
N PHE A 39 12.79 -6.88 9.32
CA PHE A 39 13.21 -7.18 7.96
C PHE A 39 14.71 -7.44 7.91
N GLN A 40 15.10 -8.42 7.11
CA GLN A 40 16.49 -8.77 6.86
C GLN A 40 16.90 -8.33 5.46
N LEU A 41 18.14 -7.86 5.35
CA LEU A 41 18.77 -7.41 4.12
C LEU A 41 19.96 -8.34 3.84
N PRO A 42 19.74 -9.56 3.31
CA PRO A 42 20.80 -10.55 3.14
C PRO A 42 21.91 -10.08 2.20
N ARG A 43 21.60 -9.16 1.29
CA ARG A 43 22.54 -8.58 0.34
C ARG A 43 22.92 -7.14 0.66
N GLY A 44 22.41 -6.53 1.74
CA GLY A 44 22.55 -5.10 2.00
C GLY A 44 21.72 -4.22 1.05
N ILE A 45 22.14 -2.96 0.90
CA ILE A 45 21.49 -1.96 0.04
C ILE A 45 22.50 -1.48 -1.01
N ASP A 46 22.09 -1.46 -2.27
CA ASP A 46 22.85 -0.88 -3.37
C ASP A 46 22.25 0.48 -3.76
N TYR A 47 23.08 1.48 -4.03
CA TYR A 47 22.62 2.78 -4.51
C TYR A 47 23.43 3.26 -5.71
N ASP A 48 22.77 3.99 -6.60
CA ASP A 48 23.34 4.67 -7.76
C ASP A 48 22.69 6.05 -7.86
N ILE A 49 23.40 7.07 -7.41
CA ILE A 49 22.90 8.44 -7.21
C ILE A 49 23.78 9.42 -7.96
N VAL A 50 23.17 10.36 -8.66
CA VAL A 50 23.85 11.47 -9.31
C VAL A 50 23.68 12.72 -8.46
N LEU A 51 24.80 13.26 -8.00
CA LEU A 51 24.85 14.55 -7.32
C LEU A 51 25.01 15.64 -8.37
N THR A 52 24.19 16.69 -8.33
CA THR A 52 24.23 17.81 -9.28
C THR A 52 24.27 19.13 -8.53
N ASN A 53 25.25 19.97 -8.81
CA ASN A 53 25.25 21.35 -8.28
C ASN A 53 24.28 22.20 -9.11
N THR A 54 23.25 22.74 -8.46
CA THR A 54 22.23 23.60 -9.06
C THR A 54 22.55 25.10 -8.96
N GLY A 55 23.53 25.45 -8.14
CA GLY A 55 24.03 26.80 -7.88
C GLY A 55 23.69 27.30 -6.48
N ASP A 56 22.48 26.98 -6.01
CA ASP A 56 21.94 27.26 -4.69
C ASP A 56 21.99 26.03 -3.75
N GLY A 57 22.27 24.85 -4.30
CA GLY A 57 22.44 23.62 -3.52
C GLY A 57 23.00 22.45 -4.34
N ILE A 58 22.88 21.26 -3.76
CA ILE A 58 23.20 19.98 -4.38
C ILE A 58 21.93 19.13 -4.45
N LEU A 59 21.56 18.75 -5.67
CA LEU A 59 20.50 17.78 -5.92
C LEU A 59 21.08 16.36 -5.97
N ALA A 60 20.57 15.47 -5.12
CA ALA A 60 20.90 14.06 -5.13
C ALA A 60 19.74 13.26 -5.72
N SER A 61 19.87 12.83 -6.98
CA SER A 61 18.83 12.08 -7.67
C SER A 61 19.33 10.71 -8.13
N GLY A 62 18.58 9.63 -7.89
CA GLY A 62 18.99 8.30 -8.32
C GLY A 62 18.11 7.17 -7.82
N LEU A 63 18.67 5.96 -7.82
CA LEU A 63 17.97 4.74 -7.45
C LEU A 63 18.67 4.02 -6.31
N VAL A 64 17.85 3.52 -5.38
CA VAL A 64 18.25 2.65 -4.29
C VAL A 64 17.56 1.30 -4.47
N LYS A 65 18.29 0.20 -4.28
CA LYS A 65 17.79 -1.16 -4.44
C LYS A 65 18.17 -2.02 -3.25
N ALA A 66 17.25 -2.86 -2.83
CA ALA A 66 17.48 -3.82 -1.76
C ALA A 66 16.64 -5.09 -1.97
N ASP A 67 17.21 -6.24 -1.62
CA ASP A 67 16.42 -7.46 -1.43
C ASP A 67 16.10 -7.60 0.04
N VAL A 68 14.83 -7.81 0.34
CA VAL A 68 14.31 -7.86 1.70
C VAL A 68 13.71 -9.23 1.97
N VAL A 69 14.01 -9.76 3.16
CA VAL A 69 13.40 -10.96 3.70
C VAL A 69 12.65 -10.58 4.98
N GLY A 70 11.34 -10.80 4.98
CA GLY A 70 10.47 -10.54 6.13
C GLY A 70 9.64 -11.78 6.48
N THR A 71 8.65 -11.57 7.34
CA THR A 71 7.69 -12.59 7.75
C THR A 71 6.35 -12.30 7.08
N CYS A 72 5.73 -13.33 6.51
CA CYS A 72 4.40 -13.24 5.89
C CYS A 72 3.31 -13.00 6.94
N ASP A 73 2.49 -11.98 6.75
CA ASP A 73 1.43 -11.59 7.68
C ASP A 73 0.28 -12.59 7.73
N ARG A 74 0.16 -13.45 6.71
CA ARG A 74 -0.94 -14.42 6.60
C ARG A 74 -0.58 -15.80 7.10
N CYS A 75 0.59 -16.32 6.74
CA CYS A 75 1.01 -17.69 7.07
C CYS A 75 2.21 -17.77 8.02
N LEU A 76 2.84 -16.64 8.37
CA LEU A 76 4.05 -16.56 9.20
C LEU A 76 5.30 -17.24 8.62
N GLU A 77 5.27 -17.65 7.36
CA GLU A 77 6.45 -18.14 6.64
C GLU A 77 7.32 -16.99 6.13
N GLU A 78 8.54 -17.32 5.72
CA GLU A 78 9.46 -16.37 5.12
C GLU A 78 8.88 -15.75 3.83
N ALA A 79 8.90 -14.42 3.75
CA ALA A 79 8.49 -13.66 2.59
C ALA A 79 9.69 -12.92 1.99
N ARG A 80 9.85 -12.99 0.67
CA ARG A 80 10.96 -12.36 -0.05
C ARG A 80 10.41 -11.38 -1.07
N PHE A 81 10.92 -10.15 -1.05
CA PHE A 81 10.54 -9.11 -1.99
C PHE A 81 11.73 -8.19 -2.26
N SER A 82 11.70 -7.49 -3.39
CA SER A 82 12.73 -6.52 -3.75
C SER A 82 12.15 -5.12 -3.69
N ILE A 83 12.92 -4.19 -3.11
CA ILE A 83 12.63 -2.76 -3.08
C ILE A 83 13.49 -2.08 -4.14
N ALA A 84 12.87 -1.18 -4.90
CA ALA A 84 13.55 -0.22 -5.75
C ALA A 84 12.87 1.14 -5.53
N SER A 85 13.60 2.09 -4.96
CA SER A 85 13.09 3.42 -4.63
C SER A 85 13.90 4.49 -5.37
N GLU A 86 13.21 5.52 -5.83
CA GLU A 86 13.82 6.73 -6.39
C GLU A 86 14.15 7.67 -5.22
N VAL A 87 15.40 8.12 -5.16
CA VAL A 87 15.83 9.17 -4.22
C VAL A 87 15.90 10.46 -5.01
N ASP A 88 15.27 11.51 -4.49
CA ASP A 88 15.35 12.87 -5.01
C ASP A 88 15.38 13.84 -3.83
N GLU A 89 16.58 14.13 -3.34
CA GLU A 89 16.81 14.94 -2.14
C GLU A 89 17.62 16.19 -2.48
N TYR A 90 17.23 17.33 -1.92
CA TYR A 90 17.87 18.62 -2.19
C TYR A 90 18.58 19.17 -0.96
N PHE A 91 19.90 19.34 -1.06
CA PHE A 91 20.75 19.87 0.00
C PHE A 91 21.08 21.33 -0.28
N LEU A 92 20.57 22.26 0.54
CA LEU A 92 20.84 23.70 0.39
C LEU A 92 22.19 24.08 1.01
N PHE A 93 22.91 25.02 0.39
CA PHE A 93 24.11 25.60 1.01
C PHE A 93 23.79 26.56 2.15
N GLU A 94 22.69 27.31 2.02
CA GLU A 94 22.21 28.25 3.02
C GLU A 94 20.68 28.16 3.11
N LEU A 95 20.15 28.29 4.32
CA LEU A 95 18.70 28.39 4.52
C LEU A 95 18.18 29.69 3.86
N PRO A 96 17.03 29.65 3.19
CA PRO A 96 16.40 30.88 2.72
C PRO A 96 16.12 31.79 3.91
N ALA A 97 16.44 33.07 3.78
CA ALA A 97 16.12 34.05 4.80
C ALA A 97 14.59 34.04 5.05
N LYS A 98 14.18 33.88 6.32
CA LYS A 98 12.79 34.05 6.77
C LYS A 98 12.39 35.53 6.66
N GLU A 99 12.32 36.07 5.44
CA GLU A 99 11.71 37.38 5.18
C GLU A 99 10.23 37.17 4.87
N ASP A 100 9.40 37.58 5.84
CA ASP A 100 7.97 37.90 5.68
C ASP A 100 6.98 36.75 5.36
N GLN A 101 7.08 35.61 6.05
CA GLN A 101 5.92 34.71 6.18
C GLN A 101 5.52 34.58 7.65
N ALA A 102 4.37 35.17 7.95
CA ALA A 102 3.70 35.11 9.23
C ALA A 102 3.19 33.68 9.48
N ASP A 103 3.41 33.17 10.70
CA ASP A 103 2.55 32.18 11.36
C ASP A 103 2.23 30.86 10.65
N ASP A 104 3.07 30.36 9.75
CA ASP A 104 3.00 28.95 9.34
C ASP A 104 3.94 28.12 10.22
N GLU A 105 3.35 27.32 11.12
CA GLU A 105 3.98 26.32 11.99
C GLU A 105 4.59 25.13 11.22
N ASP A 106 4.73 25.24 9.91
CA ASP A 106 5.40 24.26 9.06
C ASP A 106 6.90 24.57 9.05
N ASP A 107 7.60 24.12 10.10
CA ASP A 107 9.07 24.09 10.14
C ASP A 107 9.52 23.06 9.08
N VAL A 108 9.62 23.52 7.83
CA VAL A 108 10.10 22.72 6.71
C VAL A 108 11.55 22.36 7.01
N ASP A 109 11.80 21.09 7.34
CA ASP A 109 13.14 20.59 7.61
C ASP A 109 13.90 20.50 6.29
N PHE A 110 14.80 21.46 6.05
CA PHE A 110 15.64 21.48 4.86
C PHE A 110 16.92 20.71 5.15
N SER A 111 17.25 19.76 4.29
CA SER A 111 18.58 19.14 4.27
C SER A 111 19.63 20.18 3.91
N LEU A 112 20.68 20.31 4.73
CA LEU A 112 21.75 21.29 4.52
C LEU A 112 23.08 20.61 4.16
N VAL A 113 23.83 21.24 3.27
CA VAL A 113 25.25 20.92 3.08
C VAL A 113 25.99 21.37 4.33
N ASN A 114 26.77 20.47 4.95
CA ASN A 114 27.62 20.85 6.06
C ASN A 114 28.75 21.75 5.54
N THR A 115 28.73 23.02 5.93
CA THR A 115 29.62 24.06 5.41
C THR A 115 31.03 24.03 6.02
N GLU A 116 31.24 23.33 7.14
CA GLU A 116 32.57 23.23 7.76
C GLU A 116 33.49 22.26 7.00
N ASN A 117 32.88 21.23 6.41
CA ASN A 117 33.58 20.16 5.72
C ASN A 117 33.08 19.91 4.28
N ASN A 118 32.14 20.72 3.80
CA ASN A 118 31.44 20.57 2.51
C ASN A 118 31.03 19.12 2.25
N THR A 119 30.27 18.56 3.18
CA THR A 119 29.72 17.22 3.05
C THR A 119 28.21 17.19 3.07
N ILE A 120 27.64 16.18 2.42
CA ILE A 120 26.23 15.80 2.53
C ILE A 120 26.14 14.40 3.14
N ASP A 121 25.07 14.13 3.88
CA ASP A 121 24.76 12.79 4.38
C ASP A 121 23.57 12.22 3.62
N LEU A 122 23.79 11.13 2.88
CA LEU A 122 22.73 10.47 2.11
C LEU A 122 21.97 9.41 2.92
N SER A 123 22.37 9.15 4.16
CA SER A 123 21.77 8.07 4.97
C SER A 123 20.28 8.24 5.15
N ASP A 124 19.81 9.45 5.45
CA ASP A 124 18.39 9.71 5.68
C ASP A 124 17.56 9.58 4.41
N ALA A 125 18.05 10.10 3.28
CA ALA A 125 17.39 9.98 1.99
C ALA A 125 17.25 8.52 1.54
N ILE A 126 18.32 7.73 1.69
CA ILE A 126 18.33 6.29 1.38
C ILE A 126 17.40 5.53 2.34
N ASN A 127 17.44 5.84 3.63
CA ASN A 127 16.60 5.23 4.64
C ASN A 127 15.11 5.49 4.37
N ALA A 128 14.76 6.74 4.08
CA ALA A 128 13.41 7.15 3.75
C ALA A 128 12.90 6.40 2.51
N GLY A 129 13.72 6.31 1.45
CA GLY A 129 13.38 5.55 0.24
C GLY A 129 13.08 4.08 0.52
N ILE A 130 13.91 3.40 1.33
CA ILE A 130 13.67 2.00 1.70
C ILE A 130 12.41 1.85 2.55
N ILE A 131 12.19 2.72 3.54
CA ILE A 131 11.03 2.65 4.42
C ILE A 131 9.74 2.89 3.63
N MET A 132 9.70 3.89 2.76
CA MET A 132 8.51 4.24 1.98
C MET A 132 8.09 3.12 1.02
N GLU A 133 9.06 2.42 0.43
CA GLU A 133 8.78 1.36 -0.53
C GLU A 133 8.59 -0.02 0.12
N THR A 134 8.70 -0.10 1.45
CA THR A 134 8.39 -1.31 2.19
C THR A 134 6.86 -1.54 2.19
N PRO A 135 6.36 -2.70 1.75
CA PRO A 135 4.93 -2.98 1.73
C PRO A 135 4.31 -2.96 3.13
N PHE A 136 3.14 -2.32 3.28
CA PHE A 136 2.36 -2.37 4.52
C PHE A 136 1.85 -3.77 4.87
N VAL A 137 1.67 -4.65 3.86
CA VAL A 137 1.28 -6.05 4.04
C VAL A 137 2.31 -6.93 3.34
N VAL A 138 3.03 -7.72 4.12
CA VAL A 138 4.10 -8.60 3.68
C VAL A 138 3.51 -9.99 3.41
N LEU A 139 3.63 -10.45 2.16
CA LEU A 139 3.12 -11.76 1.75
C LEU A 139 4.23 -12.60 1.13
N CYS A 140 4.29 -13.90 1.47
CA CYS A 140 5.19 -14.84 0.80
C CYS A 140 4.79 -15.14 -0.66
N SER A 141 3.53 -14.84 -1.02
CA SER A 141 2.96 -14.97 -2.36
C SER A 141 1.70 -14.10 -2.44
N PRO A 142 1.37 -13.52 -3.61
CA PRO A 142 0.12 -12.77 -3.79
C PRO A 142 -1.13 -13.60 -3.47
N ASP A 143 -1.08 -14.92 -3.68
CA ASP A 143 -2.18 -15.85 -3.44
C ASP A 143 -2.08 -16.61 -2.12
N CYS A 144 -1.26 -16.12 -1.16
CA CYS A 144 -1.08 -16.77 0.14
C CYS A 144 -2.44 -16.97 0.84
N LYS A 145 -2.80 -18.22 1.16
CA LYS A 145 -4.08 -18.55 1.80
C LYS A 145 -4.08 -18.25 3.29
N GLY A 146 -2.90 -18.23 3.91
CA GLY A 146 -2.70 -17.93 5.32
C GLY A 146 -2.99 -19.10 6.26
N LEU A 147 -3.05 -18.81 7.56
CA LEU A 147 -3.38 -19.79 8.58
C LEU A 147 -4.91 -19.95 8.71
N CYS A 148 -5.34 -21.17 9.07
CA CYS A 148 -6.71 -21.43 9.42
C CYS A 148 -7.09 -20.69 10.72
N PRO A 149 -8.14 -19.85 10.75
CA PRO A 149 -8.54 -19.10 11.94
C PRO A 149 -9.08 -19.98 13.07
N ARG A 150 -9.28 -21.27 12.84
CA ARG A 150 -9.74 -22.23 13.86
C ARG A 150 -8.66 -23.10 14.47
N CYS A 151 -7.79 -23.67 13.64
CA CYS A 151 -6.78 -24.62 14.11
C CYS A 151 -5.33 -24.15 13.92
N GLY A 152 -5.10 -23.02 13.24
CA GLY A 152 -3.76 -22.50 12.96
C GLY A 152 -2.98 -23.25 11.87
N ALA A 153 -3.57 -24.25 11.20
CA ALA A 153 -2.90 -24.97 10.11
C ALA A 153 -2.66 -24.05 8.91
N ASN A 154 -1.49 -24.19 8.25
CA ASN A 154 -1.16 -23.43 7.06
C ASN A 154 -1.98 -23.94 5.86
N LEU A 155 -2.86 -23.09 5.33
CA LEU A 155 -3.74 -23.44 4.20
C LEU A 155 -2.99 -23.53 2.86
N ASN A 156 -1.73 -23.06 2.81
CA ASN A 156 -0.85 -23.24 1.67
C ASN A 156 -0.39 -24.71 1.52
N GLU A 157 -0.28 -25.45 2.62
CA GLU A 157 0.14 -26.86 2.62
C GLU A 157 -1.02 -27.84 2.35
N GLY A 158 -2.26 -27.40 2.54
CA GLY A 158 -3.45 -28.20 2.28
C GLY A 158 -4.69 -27.74 3.04
N ASP A 159 -5.83 -28.36 2.74
CA ASP A 159 -7.06 -28.11 3.50
C ASP A 159 -7.01 -28.87 4.85
N CYS A 160 -7.21 -28.14 5.94
CA CYS A 160 -7.33 -28.68 7.28
C CYS A 160 -8.72 -29.27 7.59
N GLY A 161 -9.68 -29.15 6.65
CA GLY A 161 -11.04 -29.64 6.76
C GLY A 161 -11.91 -28.87 7.76
N CYS A 162 -11.38 -27.80 8.38
CA CYS A 162 -12.15 -26.98 9.31
C CYS A 162 -13.35 -26.34 8.59
N ALA A 163 -13.18 -25.82 7.37
CA ALA A 163 -14.24 -25.18 6.59
C ALA A 163 -15.49 -26.06 6.43
N ALA A 164 -15.31 -27.35 6.17
CA ALA A 164 -16.41 -28.30 6.11
C ALA A 164 -17.12 -28.48 7.47
N LYS A 165 -16.38 -28.43 8.58
CA LYS A 165 -16.91 -28.55 9.94
C LYS A 165 -17.67 -27.31 10.43
N SER A 166 -17.47 -26.12 9.86
CA SER A 166 -18.24 -24.90 10.25
C SER A 166 -19.65 -24.85 9.67
N GLN A 167 -19.93 -25.71 8.69
CA GLN A 167 -21.28 -25.86 8.17
C GLN A 167 -22.12 -26.81 9.04
N ALA A 168 -21.50 -27.44 10.06
CA ALA A 168 -22.21 -28.12 11.12
C ALA A 168 -22.70 -27.09 12.15
N GLU A 169 -23.89 -27.36 12.68
CA GLU A 169 -24.83 -26.50 13.43
C GLU A 169 -24.21 -25.38 14.31
N PRO A 170 -24.89 -24.22 14.39
CA PRO A 170 -24.42 -23.08 15.17
C PRO A 170 -24.18 -23.47 16.63
N ASP A 171 -22.99 -23.15 17.13
CA ASP A 171 -22.62 -23.37 18.53
C ASP A 171 -23.60 -22.60 19.44
N PRO A 172 -24.41 -23.27 20.28
CA PRO A 172 -25.41 -22.63 21.13
C PRO A 172 -24.79 -21.72 22.21
N MET A 173 -23.47 -21.82 22.43
CA MET A 173 -22.74 -20.95 23.37
C MET A 173 -22.13 -19.72 22.70
N ASN A 174 -22.17 -19.60 21.37
CA ASN A 174 -21.65 -18.44 20.67
C ASN A 174 -22.74 -17.33 20.59
N PRO A 175 -22.53 -16.16 21.22
CA PRO A 175 -23.51 -15.06 21.20
C PRO A 175 -23.77 -14.50 19.80
N PHE A 176 -22.88 -14.72 18.83
CA PHE A 176 -23.02 -14.30 17.44
C PHE A 176 -23.72 -15.33 16.54
N SER A 177 -24.13 -16.49 17.08
CA SER A 177 -24.92 -17.49 16.34
C SER A 177 -26.23 -16.95 15.76
N VAL A 178 -26.80 -15.90 16.38
CA VAL A 178 -28.00 -15.18 15.90
C VAL A 178 -27.80 -14.58 14.51
N LEU A 179 -26.58 -14.22 14.11
CA LEU A 179 -26.29 -13.66 12.78
C LEU A 179 -26.52 -14.67 11.65
N ALA A 180 -26.54 -15.97 11.93
CA ALA A 180 -26.88 -16.99 10.93
C ALA A 180 -28.33 -16.86 10.45
N GLN A 181 -29.25 -16.48 11.35
CA GLN A 181 -30.68 -16.30 11.06
C GLN A 181 -30.90 -15.10 10.13
N LEU A 182 -30.13 -14.02 10.31
CA LEU A 182 -30.23 -12.82 9.47
C LEU A 182 -29.88 -13.05 8.00
N LYS A 183 -29.04 -14.04 7.67
CA LYS A 183 -28.78 -14.39 6.26
C LYS A 183 -30.02 -15.01 5.59
N GLU A 184 -30.82 -15.74 6.35
CA GLU A 184 -32.03 -16.40 5.86
C GLU A 184 -33.17 -15.38 5.73
N ASP A 185 -33.32 -14.47 6.69
CA ASP A 185 -34.33 -13.41 6.65
C ASP A 185 -34.14 -12.47 5.46
N VAL A 186 -32.91 -12.02 5.19
CA VAL A 186 -32.59 -11.16 4.04
C VAL A 186 -32.83 -11.88 2.71
N ALA A 187 -32.56 -13.19 2.64
CA ALA A 187 -32.85 -13.99 1.45
C ALA A 187 -34.35 -14.15 1.21
N GLN A 188 -35.17 -14.20 2.26
CA GLN A 188 -36.63 -14.32 2.15
C GLN A 188 -37.30 -12.99 1.80
N GLU A 189 -36.84 -11.88 2.38
CA GLU A 189 -37.35 -10.53 2.05
C GLU A 189 -37.09 -10.16 0.58
N THR A 190 -35.88 -10.44 0.08
CA THR A 190 -35.52 -10.18 -1.32
C THR A 190 -36.34 -11.02 -2.32
N VAL A 191 -36.61 -12.29 -2.00
CA VAL A 191 -37.47 -13.14 -2.84
C VAL A 191 -38.92 -12.62 -2.83
N ALA A 192 -39.45 -12.23 -1.67
CA ALA A 192 -40.82 -11.71 -1.56
C ALA A 192 -41.00 -10.37 -2.31
N GLU A 193 -39.98 -9.50 -2.31
CA GLU A 193 -40.00 -8.24 -3.09
C GLU A 193 -39.97 -8.51 -4.60
N ILE A 194 -39.17 -9.48 -5.05
CA ILE A 194 -39.09 -9.86 -6.47
C ILE A 194 -40.41 -10.49 -6.94
N GLU A 195 -40.98 -11.43 -6.18
CA GLU A 195 -42.26 -12.07 -6.51
C GLU A 195 -43.42 -11.04 -6.51
N GLY A 196 -43.40 -10.07 -5.60
CA GLY A 196 -44.37 -8.98 -5.56
C GLY A 196 -44.28 -8.05 -6.78
N GLN A 197 -43.07 -7.81 -7.29
CA GLN A 197 -42.83 -7.00 -8.49
C GLN A 197 -43.26 -7.74 -9.77
N GLU A 198 -42.98 -9.04 -9.89
CA GLU A 198 -43.42 -9.86 -11.03
C GLU A 198 -44.96 -9.94 -11.11
N ALA A 199 -45.64 -10.12 -9.97
CA ALA A 199 -47.10 -10.12 -9.93
C ALA A 199 -47.71 -8.76 -10.30
N ALA A 200 -47.05 -7.65 -9.94
CA ALA A 200 -47.48 -6.30 -10.31
C ALA A 200 -47.29 -6.02 -11.81
N ASP A 201 -46.19 -6.47 -12.40
CA ASP A 201 -45.91 -6.33 -13.84
C ASP A 201 -46.88 -7.17 -14.69
N GLU A 202 -47.22 -8.39 -14.25
CA GLU A 202 -48.18 -9.25 -14.95
C GLU A 202 -49.61 -8.66 -14.90
N ALA A 203 -50.01 -8.11 -13.76
CA ALA A 203 -51.29 -7.41 -13.62
C ALA A 203 -51.35 -6.11 -14.46
N ALA A 204 -50.23 -5.39 -14.58
CA ALA A 204 -50.12 -4.22 -15.44
C ALA A 204 -50.21 -4.59 -16.93
N ALA A 205 -49.58 -5.70 -17.34
CA ALA A 205 -49.65 -6.23 -18.70
C ALA A 205 -51.07 -6.68 -19.08
N GLU A 206 -51.78 -7.37 -18.18
CA GLU A 206 -53.19 -7.75 -18.40
C GLU A 206 -54.12 -6.53 -18.50
N THR A 207 -53.90 -5.53 -17.65
CA THR A 207 -54.68 -4.28 -17.69
C THR A 207 -54.44 -3.53 -18.99
N TYR A 208 -53.19 -3.47 -19.44
CA TYR A 208 -52.81 -2.87 -20.73
C TYR A 208 -53.45 -3.61 -21.92
N ALA A 209 -53.40 -4.95 -21.92
CA ALA A 209 -54.03 -5.78 -22.95
C ALA A 209 -55.55 -5.54 -23.03
N ARG A 210 -56.24 -5.48 -21.88
CA ARG A 210 -57.69 -5.16 -21.83
C ARG A 210 -58.00 -3.75 -22.32
N THR A 211 -57.14 -2.76 -22.06
CA THR A 211 -57.32 -1.41 -22.60
C THR A 211 -57.10 -1.34 -24.11
N MET A 212 -56.21 -2.15 -24.69
CA MET A 212 -55.96 -2.19 -26.13
C MET A 212 -57.07 -2.92 -26.89
N ASP A 213 -57.63 -4.02 -26.35
CA ASP A 213 -58.80 -4.69 -26.92
C ASP A 213 -60.06 -3.79 -26.92
N GLY A 214 -60.20 -2.89 -25.92
CA GLY A 214 -61.31 -1.95 -25.85
C GLY A 214 -61.25 -0.77 -26.85
N VAL A 215 -60.06 -0.44 -27.38
CA VAL A 215 -59.89 0.65 -28.37
C VAL A 215 -60.25 0.20 -29.79
N GLN A 216 -60.27 -1.11 -30.07
CA GLN A 216 -60.61 -1.65 -31.39
C GLN A 216 -62.13 -1.69 -31.70
N GLU A 217 -63.02 -1.52 -30.71
CA GLU A 217 -64.48 -1.50 -30.93
C GLU A 217 -65.07 -0.10 -31.20
N GLU A 218 -64.36 1.00 -30.90
CA GLU A 218 -64.83 2.37 -31.19
C GLU A 218 -64.35 2.92 -32.55
N GLY A 219 -63.46 2.20 -33.25
CA GLY A 219 -62.91 2.58 -34.56
C GLY A 219 -63.75 2.18 -35.78
N ASP A 220 -64.83 1.39 -35.61
CA ASP A 220 -65.59 0.77 -36.71
C ASP A 220 -67.03 1.34 -36.84
N ARG A 221 -67.25 2.57 -36.36
CA ARG A 221 -68.45 3.37 -36.66
C ARG A 221 -68.10 4.60 -37.50
N CYS A 222 -67.91 4.37 -38.81
CA CYS A 222 -68.05 5.37 -39.87
C CYS A 222 -68.83 4.75 -41.02
#